data_AF-A0A6J1HUT5-F1
#
_entry.id   AF-A0A6J1HUT5-F1
#
_cell.length_a   1.000
_cell.length_b   1.000
_cell.length_c   1.000
_cell.angle_alpha   90.00
_cell.angle_beta   90.00
_cell.angle_gamma   90.00
#
_symmetry.space_group_name_H-M   'P 1'
#
loop_
_entity.id
_entity.type
_entity.pdbx_description
1 polymer ?
#
loop_
_entity_poly.entity_id
_entity_poly.type
_entity_poly.pdbx_seq_one_letter_code
_entity_poly.pdbx_strand_id
1 'polypeptide(L)'
;MAGTKSHGVQQVILLLLVSVLLWQSQAQAQSCSTQLSNLNGCAPFVLPGASNPSPECCAALGAVQQDCLCSTLRISSTLPSLCRLPPLSCGTN
;
A
#
# COMPACT_ATOMS: atom_id res chain seq x y z
N MET A 1 -16.11 -35.91 -33.43
CA MET A 1 -16.48 -35.47 -32.07
C MET A 1 -15.22 -35.35 -31.22
N ALA A 2 -14.42 -34.31 -31.47
CA ALA A 2 -13.22 -33.98 -30.72
C ALA A 2 -13.20 -32.45 -30.62
N GLY A 3 -13.06 -31.88 -29.41
CA GLY A 3 -12.80 -30.44 -29.27
C GLY A 3 -13.34 -29.72 -28.04
N THR A 4 -14.29 -30.25 -27.26
CA THR A 4 -14.92 -29.45 -26.19
C THR A 4 -14.31 -29.62 -24.78
N LYS A 5 -13.41 -30.58 -24.56
CA LYS A 5 -12.88 -30.88 -23.21
C LYS A 5 -11.70 -30.01 -22.75
N SER A 6 -10.97 -29.36 -23.66
CA SER A 6 -9.75 -28.58 -23.32
C SER A 6 -10.05 -27.15 -22.84
N HIS A 7 -11.07 -26.51 -23.40
CA HIS A 7 -11.39 -25.11 -23.08
C HIS A 7 -11.97 -24.93 -21.67
N GLY A 8 -12.78 -25.88 -21.19
CA GLY A 8 -13.36 -25.82 -19.84
C GLY A 8 -12.31 -25.89 -18.74
N VAL A 9 -11.33 -26.79 -18.88
CA VAL A 9 -10.22 -26.93 -17.92
C VAL A 9 -9.33 -25.68 -17.95
N GLN A 10 -9.03 -25.14 -19.14
CA GLN A 10 -8.24 -23.92 -19.27
C GLN A 10 -8.94 -22.69 -18.64
N GLN A 11 -10.27 -22.57 -18.78
CA GLN A 11 -11.04 -21.49 -18.16
C GLN A 11 -11.05 -21.60 -16.64
N VAL A 12 -11.20 -22.80 -16.09
CA VAL A 12 -11.16 -23.05 -14.64
C VAL A 12 -9.80 -22.70 -14.05
N ILE A 13 -8.71 -23.10 -14.72
CA ILE A 13 -7.34 -22.77 -14.28
C ILE A 13 -7.14 -21.26 -14.29
N LEU A 14 -7.59 -20.56 -15.33
CA LEU A 14 -7.48 -19.11 -15.43
C LEU A 14 -8.22 -18.40 -14.28
N LEU A 15 -9.44 -18.84 -13.97
CA LEU A 15 -10.23 -18.30 -12.86
C LEU A 15 -9.55 -18.53 -11.51
N LEU A 16 -8.96 -19.72 -11.31
CA LEU A 16 -8.20 -20.05 -10.10
C LEU A 16 -6.98 -19.14 -9.94
N LEU A 17 -6.21 -18.94 -11.01
CA LEU A 17 -5.06 -18.03 -11.01
C LEU A 17 -5.47 -16.59 -10.68
N VAL A 18 -6.52 -16.08 -11.31
CA VAL A 18 -7.03 -14.73 -11.03
C VAL A 18 -7.46 -14.60 -9.56
N SER A 19 -8.18 -15.59 -9.02
CA SER A 19 -8.58 -15.55 -7.60
C SER A 19 -7.36 -15.47 -6.68
N VAL A 20 -6.34 -16.33 -6.86
CA VAL A 20 -5.11 -16.33 -6.04
C VAL A 20 -4.39 -14.97 -6.08
N LEU A 21 -4.34 -14.33 -7.24
CA LEU A 21 -3.75 -12.99 -7.37
C LEU A 21 -4.53 -11.93 -6.59
N LEU A 22 -5.86 -12.00 -6.61
CA LEU A 22 -6.74 -11.11 -5.84
C LEU A 22 -6.66 -11.35 -4.32
N TRP A 23 -6.42 -12.58 -3.88
CA TRP A 23 -6.21 -12.89 -2.46
C TRP A 23 -4.87 -12.32 -1.97
N GLN A 24 -3.80 -12.48 -2.74
CA GLN A 24 -2.48 -11.97 -2.39
C GLN A 24 -2.46 -10.45 -2.30
N SER A 25 -3.10 -9.75 -3.26
CA SER A 25 -3.17 -8.29 -3.23
C SER A 25 -3.93 -7.76 -2.00
N GLN A 26 -5.01 -8.43 -1.59
CA GLN A 26 -5.75 -8.07 -0.38
C GLN A 26 -4.95 -8.35 0.89
N ALA A 27 -4.27 -9.50 0.99
CA ALA A 27 -3.41 -9.81 2.12
C ALA A 27 -2.26 -8.79 2.25
N GLN A 28 -1.65 -8.40 1.14
CA GLN A 28 -0.63 -7.37 1.10
C GLN A 28 -1.20 -6.01 1.56
N ALA A 29 -2.38 -5.62 1.08
CA ALA A 29 -3.04 -4.38 1.51
C ALA A 29 -3.37 -4.37 3.02
N GLN A 30 -3.88 -5.48 3.57
CA GLN A 30 -4.17 -5.60 5.01
C GLN A 30 -2.88 -5.59 5.86
N SER A 31 -1.82 -6.23 5.36
CA SER A 31 -0.51 -6.17 6.02
C SER A 31 0.03 -4.74 6.01
N CYS A 32 -0.17 -4.01 4.90
CA CYS A 32 0.27 -2.63 4.73
C CYS A 32 -0.46 -1.69 5.69
N SER A 33 -1.78 -1.79 5.80
CA SER A 33 -2.56 -0.98 6.74
C SER A 33 -2.15 -1.25 8.20
N THR A 34 -1.87 -2.50 8.55
CA THR A 34 -1.42 -2.86 9.91
C THR A 34 -0.04 -2.27 10.21
N GLN A 35 0.90 -2.42 9.27
CA GLN A 35 2.25 -1.85 9.38
C GLN A 35 2.22 -0.31 9.48
N LEU A 36 1.37 0.36 8.69
CA LEU A 36 1.19 1.80 8.78
C LEU A 36 0.56 2.25 10.10
N SER A 37 -0.37 1.48 10.64
CA SER A 37 -0.99 1.77 11.94
C SER A 37 0.04 1.78 13.07
N ASN A 38 1.06 0.92 12.99
CA ASN A 38 2.18 0.91 13.94
C ASN A 38 3.00 2.22 13.89
N LEU A 39 2.95 2.97 12.78
CA LEU A 39 3.59 4.29 12.68
C LEU A 39 2.81 5.41 13.37
N ASN A 40 1.64 5.16 13.94
CA ASN A 40 0.89 6.19 14.66
C ASN A 40 1.70 6.78 15.84
N GLY A 41 2.62 5.99 16.44
CA GLY A 41 3.57 6.49 17.45
C GLY A 41 4.59 7.51 16.92
N CYS A 42 4.75 7.59 15.59
CA CYS A 42 5.61 8.59 14.93
C CYS A 42 4.92 9.94 14.70
N ALA A 43 3.61 10.05 14.94
CA ALA A 43 2.82 11.27 14.70
C ALA A 43 3.44 12.58 15.24
N PRO A 44 3.98 12.65 16.47
CA PRO A 44 4.56 13.92 16.96
C PRO A 44 5.87 14.29 16.25
N PHE A 45 6.54 13.33 15.60
CA PHE A 45 7.84 13.54 14.94
C PHE A 45 7.73 13.94 13.47
N VAL A 46 6.54 13.85 12.87
CA VAL A 46 6.28 14.24 11.47
C VAL A 46 5.66 15.63 11.34
N LEU A 47 5.61 16.37 12.45
CA LEU A 47 5.10 17.74 12.49
C LEU A 47 6.23 18.76 12.30
N PRO A 48 5.93 19.96 11.76
CA PRO A 48 6.91 21.03 11.67
C PRO A 48 7.48 21.39 13.04
N GLY A 49 8.79 21.55 13.13
CA GLY A 49 9.47 21.88 14.39
C GLY A 49 9.64 20.69 15.35
N ALA A 50 9.32 19.47 14.92
CA ALA A 50 9.60 18.28 15.70
C ALA A 50 11.10 18.03 15.86
N SER A 51 11.47 17.50 17.02
CA SER A 51 12.82 17.00 17.30
C SER A 51 13.06 15.66 16.60
N ASN A 52 14.29 15.14 16.74
CA ASN A 52 14.68 13.85 16.17
C ASN A 52 13.71 12.72 16.59
N PRO A 53 13.31 11.81 15.68
CA PRO A 53 12.42 10.69 16.01
C PRO A 53 13.01 9.78 17.09
N SER A 54 12.13 9.16 17.86
CA SER A 54 12.51 8.12 18.82
C SER A 54 13.05 6.87 18.09
N PRO A 55 13.95 6.10 18.72
CA PRO A 55 14.46 4.86 18.13
C PRO A 55 13.33 3.85 17.83
N GLU A 56 12.29 3.82 18.67
CA GLU A 56 11.08 3.01 18.45
C GLU A 56 10.35 3.40 17.17
N CYS A 57 10.18 4.70 16.91
CA CYS A 57 9.58 5.17 15.66
C CYS A 57 10.42 4.77 14.44
N CYS A 58 11.75 4.90 14.52
CA CYS A 58 12.64 4.48 13.44
C CYS A 58 12.59 2.96 13.21
N ALA A 59 12.53 2.15 14.28
CA ALA A 59 12.40 0.70 14.19
C ALA A 59 11.05 0.29 13.56
N ALA A 60 9.96 0.93 13.98
CA ALA A 60 8.64 0.72 13.40
C ALA A 60 8.61 1.10 11.91
N LEU A 61 9.25 2.21 11.53
CA LEU A 61 9.37 2.65 10.15
C LEU A 61 10.17 1.66 9.29
N GLY A 62 11.29 1.13 9.83
CA GLY A 62 12.10 0.12 9.16
C GLY A 62 11.40 -1.23 8.99
N ALA A 63 10.39 -1.53 9.80
CA ALA A 63 9.59 -2.75 9.68
C ALA A 63 8.50 -2.67 8.59
N VAL A 64 8.23 -1.48 8.04
CA VAL A 64 7.23 -1.32 6.98
C VAL A 64 7.83 -1.66 5.62
N GLN A 65 7.11 -2.46 4.84
CA GLN A 65 7.50 -2.78 3.47
C GLN A 65 7.59 -1.52 2.60
N GLN A 66 8.69 -1.40 1.86
CA GLN A 66 8.98 -0.23 1.01
C GLN A 66 7.88 0.03 -0.04
N ASP A 67 7.36 -1.02 -0.69
CA ASP A 67 6.29 -0.89 -1.69
C ASP A 67 5.00 -0.30 -1.09
N CYS A 68 4.65 -0.74 0.12
CA CYS A 68 3.52 -0.22 0.88
C CYS A 68 3.70 1.27 1.22
N LEU A 69 4.89 1.66 1.68
CA LEU A 69 5.23 3.07 1.96
C LEU A 69 5.13 3.92 0.70
N CYS A 70 5.77 3.51 -0.39
CA CYS A 70 5.78 4.25 -1.66
C CYS A 70 4.37 4.39 -2.25
N SER A 71 3.59 3.30 -2.25
CA SER A 71 2.21 3.33 -2.73
C SER A 71 1.35 4.26 -1.89
N THR A 72 1.51 4.23 -0.57
CA THR A 72 0.77 5.14 0.33
C THR A 72 1.15 6.60 0.12
N LEU A 73 2.43 6.93 -0.03
CA LEU A 73 2.90 8.30 -0.31
C LEU A 73 2.38 8.80 -1.66
N ARG A 74 2.33 7.92 -2.67
CA ARG A 74 1.72 8.24 -3.95
C ARG A 74 0.23 8.51 -3.79
N ILE A 75 -0.49 7.65 -3.07
CA ILE A 75 -1.93 7.83 -2.81
C ILE A 75 -2.17 9.15 -2.06
N SER A 76 -1.41 9.44 -1.01
CA SER A 76 -1.56 10.65 -0.20
C SER A 76 -1.28 11.93 -0.98
N SER A 77 -0.30 11.94 -1.89
CA SER A 77 -0.07 13.09 -2.79
C SER A 77 -1.18 13.30 -3.81
N THR A 78 -1.91 12.23 -4.20
CA THR A 78 -3.07 12.31 -5.11
C THR A 78 -4.41 12.52 -4.41
N LEU A 79 -4.51 12.25 -3.10
CA LEU A 79 -5.75 12.45 -2.34
C LEU A 79 -6.35 13.86 -2.46
N PRO A 80 -5.56 14.94 -2.36
CA PRO A 80 -6.06 16.30 -2.51
C PRO A 80 -6.80 16.53 -3.82
N SER A 81 -6.25 16.05 -4.95
CA SER A 81 -6.88 16.23 -6.26
C SER A 81 -8.16 15.42 -6.39
N LEU A 82 -8.22 14.20 -5.83
CA LEU A 82 -9.44 13.40 -5.72
C LEU A 82 -10.53 14.11 -4.89
N CYS A 83 -10.13 14.88 -3.89
CA CYS A 83 -11.01 15.69 -3.05
C CYS A 83 -11.29 17.10 -3.62
N ARG A 84 -10.85 17.41 -4.85
CA ARG A 84 -10.96 18.75 -5.48
C ARG A 84 -10.27 19.87 -4.69
N LEU A 85 -9.25 19.53 -3.92
CA LEU A 85 -8.38 20.46 -3.23
C LEU A 85 -7.20 20.85 -4.13
N PRO A 86 -6.56 22.01 -3.88
CA PRO A 86 -5.31 22.37 -4.55
C PRO A 86 -4.25 21.27 -4.38
N PRO A 87 -3.43 21.02 -5.41
CA PRO A 87 -2.35 20.04 -5.31
C PRO A 87 -1.32 20.48 -4.27
N LEU A 88 -0.76 19.50 -3.55
CA LEU A 88 0.32 19.75 -2.60
C LEU A 88 1.62 19.96 -3.38
N SER A 89 2.19 21.16 -3.28
CA SER A 89 3.54 21.46 -3.78
C SER A 89 4.51 21.46 -2.60
N CYS A 90 5.13 20.30 -2.34
CA CYS A 90 6.23 20.23 -1.40
C CYS A 90 7.48 20.82 -2.07
N GLY A 91 7.74 22.11 -1.87
CA GLY A 91 8.95 22.77 -2.35
C GLY A 91 10.19 22.21 -1.64
N THR A 92 11.26 21.97 -2.39
CA THR A 92 12.59 21.73 -1.82
C THR A 92 13.03 23.02 -1.12
N ASN A 93 13.13 23.01 0.21
CA ASN A 93 13.93 24.01 0.94
C ASN A 93 15.35 23.50 1.06
#